data_AF-A0A9D6XZ53-F1
#
_entry.id   AF-A0A9D6XZ53-F1
#
_cell.length_a   1.000
_cell.length_b   1.000
_cell.length_c   1.000
_cell.angle_alpha   90.00
_cell.angle_beta   90.00
_cell.angle_gamma   90.00
#
_symmetry.space_group_name_H-M   'P 1'
#
loop_
_entity.id
_entity.type
_entity.pdbx_description
1 polymer ?
#
loop_
_entity_poly.entity_id
_entity_poly.type
_entity_poly.pdbx_seq_one_letter_code
_entity_poly.pdbx_strand_id
1 'polypeptide(L)' 'ISGDGGMDIGMGPALGAEHRDHKMMILEFDNQGYMNTGAQLSYSTPLGHRTSTSEIGSVQSGK' A
#
# COMPACT_ATOMS: atom_id res chain seq x y z
N ILE A 1 9.82 -9.31 -3.12
CA ILE A 1 9.96 -8.34 -2.02
C ILE A 1 9.52 -6.99 -2.55
N SER A 2 8.57 -6.33 -1.90
CA SER A 2 8.05 -5.01 -2.27
C SER A 2 7.66 -4.19 -1.03
N GLY A 3 7.33 -2.91 -1.21
CA GLY A 3 6.56 -2.16 -0.22
C GLY A 3 5.05 -2.35 -0.42
N ASP A 4 4.28 -1.79 0.49
CA ASP A 4 2.81 -1.68 0.46
C ASP A 4 2.28 -1.03 -0.84
N GLY A 5 2.94 0.03 -1.32
CA GLY A 5 2.56 0.61 -2.62
C GLY A 5 2.79 -0.30 -3.82
N GLY A 6 3.69 -1.28 -3.69
CA GLY A 6 3.84 -2.33 -4.68
C GLY A 6 2.64 -3.29 -4.70
N MET A 7 1.98 -3.50 -3.55
CA MET A 7 0.81 -4.36 -3.45
C MET A 7 -0.47 -3.64 -3.86
N ASP A 8 -0.58 -2.33 -3.69
CA ASP A 8 -1.69 -1.54 -4.24
C ASP A 8 -1.88 -1.75 -5.74
N ILE A 9 -0.82 -1.54 -6.53
CA ILE A 9 -0.85 -1.75 -7.98
C ILE A 9 -0.67 -3.22 -8.37
N GLY A 10 0.04 -3.99 -7.55
CA GLY A 10 0.50 -5.35 -7.86
C GLY A 10 -0.40 -6.47 -7.37
N MET A 11 -1.47 -6.18 -6.61
CA MET A 11 -2.37 -7.21 -6.05
C MET A 11 -2.93 -8.14 -7.14
N GLY A 12 -3.41 -7.58 -8.26
CA GLY A 12 -3.98 -8.36 -9.36
C GLY A 12 -3.00 -9.40 -9.93
N PRO A 13 -1.79 -8.97 -10.38
CA PRO A 13 -0.75 -9.90 -10.81
C PRO A 13 -0.30 -10.90 -9.74
N ALA A 14 -0.21 -10.49 -8.47
CA ALA A 14 0.16 -11.38 -7.36
C ALA A 14 -0.86 -12.51 -7.17
N LEU A 15 -2.16 -12.17 -7.16
CA LEU A 15 -3.25 -13.14 -7.13
C LEU A 15 -3.25 -14.02 -8.38
N GLY A 16 -2.94 -13.46 -9.55
CA GLY A 16 -2.79 -14.25 -10.78
C GLY A 16 -1.61 -15.23 -10.74
N ALA A 17 -0.55 -14.94 -10.00
CA ALA A 17 0.57 -15.86 -9.80
C ALA A 17 0.19 -17.00 -8.85
N GLU A 18 -0.53 -16.68 -7.78
CA GLU A 18 -1.11 -17.66 -6.85
C GLU A 18 -2.08 -18.61 -7.57
N HIS A 19 -2.99 -18.07 -8.38
CA HIS A 19 -3.98 -18.86 -9.11
C HIS A 19 -3.37 -19.80 -10.16
N ARG A 20 -2.15 -19.52 -10.64
CA ARG A 20 -1.38 -20.39 -11.57
C ARG A 20 -0.47 -21.39 -10.83
N ASP A 21 -0.58 -21.48 -9.52
CA ASP A 21 0.22 -22.36 -8.66
C ASP A 21 1.74 -22.14 -8.76
N HIS A 22 2.16 -20.89 -8.98
CA HIS A 22 3.59 -20.57 -8.95
C HIS A 22 4.15 -20.74 -7.53
N LYS A 23 5.20 -21.56 -7.39
CA LYS A 23 5.88 -21.80 -6.11
C LYS A 23 6.84 -20.66 -5.78
N MET A 24 6.30 -19.56 -5.26
CA MET A 24 7.06 -18.38 -4.86
C MET A 24 6.55 -17.81 -3.54
N MET A 25 7.37 -16.98 -2.91
CA MET A 25 7.02 -16.24 -1.70
C MET A 25 7.03 -14.74 -2.01
N ILE A 26 5.94 -14.05 -1.69
CA ILE A 26 5.85 -12.59 -1.78
C ILE A 26 6.02 -12.05 -0.36
N LEU A 27 7.02 -11.19 -0.18
CA LEU A 27 7.25 -10.46 1.07
C LEU A 27 6.94 -8.99 0.82
N GLU A 28 6.15 -8.43 1.71
CA GLU A 28 5.82 -7.02 1.77
C GLU A 28 6.49 -6.38 3.00
N PHE A 29 7.16 -5.27 2.76
CA PHE A 29 7.59 -4.35 3.80
C PHE A 29 6.54 -3.25 3.94
N ASP A 30 5.59 -3.47 4.84
CA ASP A 30 4.53 -2.51 5.13
C ASP A 30 5.08 -1.36 6.00
N ASN A 31 5.24 -0.20 5.39
CA ASN A 31 5.58 1.05 6.07
C ASN A 31 4.44 2.08 5.99
N GLN A 32 3.23 1.66 5.62
CA GLN A 32 1.98 2.44 5.71
C GLN A 32 1.87 3.67 4.80
N GLY A 33 2.62 3.71 3.70
CA GLY A 33 2.53 4.77 2.71
C GLY A 33 3.55 4.58 1.60
N TYR A 34 3.37 5.28 0.48
CA TYR A 34 4.33 5.24 -0.61
C TYR A 34 5.56 6.07 -0.24
N MET A 35 6.46 5.49 0.55
CA MET A 35 7.56 6.23 1.18
C MET A 35 8.59 6.76 0.19
N ASN A 36 8.76 6.10 -0.96
CA ASN A 36 9.70 6.56 -1.98
C ASN A 36 9.23 7.84 -2.71
N THR A 37 7.92 8.13 -2.73
CA THR A 37 7.30 9.28 -3.42
C THR A 37 6.77 10.34 -2.45
N GLY A 38 7.28 10.36 -1.22
CA GLY A 38 6.89 11.36 -0.22
C GLY A 38 5.65 10.97 0.58
N ALA A 39 5.57 9.70 1.01
CA ALA A 39 4.54 9.18 1.91
C ALA A 39 3.11 9.44 1.42
N GLN A 40 2.82 9.06 0.17
CA GLN A 40 1.47 9.12 -0.38
C GLN A 40 0.59 8.01 0.24
N LEU A 41 -0.73 8.19 0.16
CA LEU A 41 -1.72 7.23 0.65
C LEU A 41 -1.52 5.83 0.03
N SER A 42 -1.57 4.81 0.89
CA SER A 42 -1.50 3.39 0.54
C SER A 42 -2.71 2.62 1.11
N TYR A 43 -3.03 1.44 0.57
CA TYR A 43 -4.05 0.54 1.11
C TYR A 43 -3.76 0.08 2.53
N SER A 44 -2.49 0.06 2.97
CA SER A 44 -2.12 -0.32 4.34
C SER A 44 -2.05 0.86 5.31
N THR A 45 -2.13 2.11 4.82
CA THR A 45 -2.16 3.29 5.69
C THR A 45 -3.29 3.15 6.75
N PRO A 46 -3.05 3.40 8.04
CA PRO A 46 -4.11 3.34 9.05
C PRO A 46 -5.20 4.40 8.84
N LEU A 47 -6.42 4.11 9.31
CA LEU A 47 -7.48 5.12 9.38
C LEU A 47 -7.04 6.26 10.32
N GLY A 48 -7.36 7.50 9.96
CA GLY A 48 -6.96 8.68 10.73
C GLY A 48 -5.51 9.11 10.52
N HIS A 49 -4.73 8.42 9.70
CA HIS A 49 -3.33 8.77 9.44
C HIS A 49 -3.20 9.81 8.33
N ARG A 50 -2.28 10.76 8.53
CA ARG A 50 -1.98 11.81 7.55
C ARG A 50 -0.96 11.32 6.53
N THR A 51 -1.23 11.53 5.25
CA THR A 51 -0.31 11.28 4.14
C THR A 51 -0.28 12.51 3.23
N SER A 52 0.69 12.59 2.32
CA SER A 52 0.78 13.74 1.39
C SER A 52 -0.40 13.87 0.44
N THR A 53 -1.22 12.82 0.30
CA THR A 53 -2.45 12.81 -0.50
C THR A 53 -3.72 12.64 0.34
N SER A 54 -3.60 12.54 1.67
CA SER A 54 -4.72 12.45 2.60
C SER A 54 -4.42 13.24 3.87
N GLU A 55 -4.85 14.50 3.88
CA GLU A 55 -4.56 15.44 4.95
C GLU A 55 -5.56 15.32 6.12
N ILE A 56 -5.16 15.81 7.30
CA ILE A 56 -6.01 15.90 8.48
C ILE A 56 -6.32 17.38 8.74
N GLY A 57 -7.61 17.71 8.90
CA GLY A 57 -8.09 19.05 9.18
C GLY A 57 -9.57 19.06 9.62
N SER A 58 -10.19 20.24 9.66
CA SER A 58 -11.59 20.37 10.09
C SER A 58 -12.61 19.70 9.16
N VAL A 59 -12.21 19.42 7.91
CA VAL A 59 -13.07 18.85 6.86
C VAL A 59 -12.63 17.47 6.38
N GLN A 60 -11.45 17.00 6.77
CA GLN A 60 -10.84 15.77 6.28
C GLN A 60 -10.13 15.06 7.44
N SER A 61 -10.28 13.74 7.55
CA SER A 61 -9.80 12.97 8.71
C SER A 61 -8.52 12.18 8.43
N GLY A 62 -7.80 12.45 7.34
CA GLY A 62 -6.81 11.52 6.81
C GLY A 62 -7.48 10.36 6.10
N LYS A 63 -6.83 9.19 6.06
CA LYS A 63 -7.44 7.96 5.52
C LYS A 63 -8.63 7.48 6.34
#